data_AF-A0A2E5CS69-F1
#
_entry.id   AF-A0A2E5CS69-F1
#
_cell.length_a   1.000
_cell.length_b   1.000
_cell.length_c   1.000
_cell.angle_alpha   90.00
_cell.angle_beta   90.00
_cell.angle_gamma   90.00
#
_symmetry.space_group_name_H-M   'P 1'
#
loop_
_entity.id
_entity.type
_entity.pdbx_description
1 polymer ?
#
loop_
_entity_poly.entity_id
_entity_poly.type
_entity_poly.pdbx_seq_one_letter_code
_entity_poly.pdbx_strand_id
1 'polypeptide(L)'
;MLKENKRIKPHVHKRRHIAKAITWRIIGTLDTWLISWFLLRYLGEFNFFQIEFSNDLRSKAASSATLIATFELISKTILYYFHERIWYSLAWVFPKQRARHFIKTISWRLVGAVDTILLVFIVFYFQFSSVNGAAEVAISMFSIEVITKMILYYAHERVWFISNYGVKK
;
A
#
# COMPACT_ATOMS: atom_id res chain seq x y z
N MET A 1 -17.77 -8.23 -43.29
CA MET A 1 -16.82 -7.12 -43.03
C MET A 1 -16.97 -6.67 -41.58
N LEU A 2 -16.08 -7.13 -40.68
CA LEU A 2 -16.04 -6.66 -39.29
C LEU A 2 -15.19 -5.38 -39.24
N LYS A 3 -15.81 -4.25 -38.87
CA LYS A 3 -15.09 -2.98 -38.64
C LYS A 3 -14.07 -3.20 -37.52
N GLU A 4 -12.79 -3.07 -37.87
CA GLU A 4 -11.70 -3.03 -36.92
C GLU A 4 -11.88 -1.81 -36.00
N ASN A 5 -12.41 -2.03 -34.80
CA ASN A 5 -12.59 -1.00 -33.79
C ASN A 5 -11.21 -0.65 -33.22
N LYS A 6 -10.47 0.22 -33.93
CA LYS A 6 -9.23 0.81 -33.42
C LYS A 6 -9.56 1.51 -32.11
N ARG A 7 -9.18 0.89 -30.99
CA ARG A 7 -9.25 1.52 -29.67
C ARG A 7 -8.34 2.75 -29.66
N ILE A 8 -8.86 3.91 -30.05
CA ILE A 8 -8.15 5.18 -29.96
C ILE A 8 -7.86 5.39 -28.47
N LYS A 9 -6.58 5.40 -28.09
CA LYS A 9 -6.20 5.76 -26.73
C LYS A 9 -6.58 7.23 -26.52
N PRO A 10 -7.44 7.56 -25.53
CA PRO A 10 -7.82 8.95 -25.30
C PRO A 10 -6.56 9.75 -24.98
N HIS A 11 -6.41 10.93 -25.58
CA HIS A 11 -5.33 11.84 -25.23
C HIS A 11 -5.64 12.44 -23.86
N VAL A 12 -4.82 12.11 -22.86
CA VAL A 12 -5.03 12.52 -21.47
C VAL A 12 -4.07 13.65 -21.11
N HIS A 13 -4.56 14.67 -20.38
CA HIS A 13 -3.72 15.73 -19.81
C HIS A 13 -2.86 15.23 -18.64
N LYS A 14 -1.63 15.75 -18.53
CA LYS A 14 -0.71 15.50 -17.39
C LYS A 14 -1.38 15.70 -16.02
N ARG A 15 -2.32 16.67 -15.91
CA ARG A 15 -3.08 16.96 -14.68
C ARG A 15 -3.91 15.77 -14.17
N ARG A 16 -4.44 14.93 -15.06
CA ARG A 16 -5.18 13.72 -14.66
C ARG A 16 -4.24 12.71 -14.00
N HIS A 17 -3.04 12.53 -14.52
CA HIS A 17 -2.06 11.60 -13.95
C HIS A 17 -1.61 12.03 -12.55
N ILE A 18 -1.37 13.32 -12.34
CA ILE A 18 -1.02 13.87 -11.03
C ILE A 18 -2.18 13.69 -10.04
N ALA A 19 -3.41 14.02 -10.44
CA ALA A 19 -4.59 13.85 -9.60
C ALA A 19 -4.84 12.37 -9.23
N LYS A 20 -4.67 11.44 -10.18
CA LYS A 20 -4.73 9.99 -9.91
C LYS A 20 -3.69 9.56 -8.89
N ALA A 21 -2.46 10.06 -9.00
CA ALA A 21 -1.39 9.75 -8.06
C ALA A 21 -1.70 10.27 -6.65
N ILE A 22 -2.13 11.53 -6.51
CA ILE A 22 -2.46 12.13 -5.21
C ILE A 22 -3.65 11.41 -4.57
N THR A 23 -4.73 11.20 -5.32
CA THR A 23 -5.93 10.50 -4.80
C THR A 23 -5.61 9.08 -4.37
N TRP A 24 -4.75 8.37 -5.12
CA TRP A 24 -4.30 7.04 -4.73
C TRP A 24 -3.48 7.04 -3.44
N ARG A 25 -2.62 8.05 -3.23
CA ARG A 25 -1.85 8.19 -1.98
C ARG A 25 -2.76 8.41 -0.78
N ILE A 26 -3.75 9.29 -0.92
CA ILE A 26 -4.72 9.57 0.16
C ILE A 26 -5.49 8.29 0.52
N ILE A 27 -6.08 7.62 -0.48
CA ILE A 27 -6.86 6.39 -0.25
C ILE A 27 -5.97 5.30 0.35
N GLY A 28 -4.76 5.10 -0.18
CA GLY A 28 -3.84 4.08 0.27
C GLY A 28 -3.37 4.29 1.71
N THR A 29 -3.09 5.52 2.12
CA THR A 29 -2.67 5.85 3.50
C THR A 29 -3.84 5.77 4.47
N LEU A 30 -5.03 6.19 4.06
CA LEU A 30 -6.25 6.04 4.87
C LEU A 30 -6.58 4.55 5.11
N ASP A 31 -6.43 3.70 4.09
CA ASP A 31 -6.61 2.25 4.22
C ASP A 31 -5.65 1.66 5.26
N THR A 32 -4.35 1.97 5.16
CA THR A 32 -3.35 1.52 6.14
C THR A 32 -3.71 2.00 7.55
N TRP A 33 -4.11 3.27 7.71
CA TRP A 33 -4.52 3.82 9.00
C TRP A 33 -5.73 3.09 9.58
N LEU A 34 -6.78 2.88 8.78
CA LEU A 34 -8.01 2.19 9.20
C LEU A 34 -7.74 0.75 9.60
N ILE A 35 -6.98 0.01 8.78
CA ILE A 35 -6.59 -1.37 9.06
C ILE A 35 -5.77 -1.44 10.35
N SER A 36 -4.77 -0.57 10.49
CA SER A 36 -3.92 -0.52 11.69
C SER A 36 -4.75 -0.25 12.95
N TRP A 37 -5.62 0.77 12.90
CA TRP A 37 -6.45 1.13 14.03
C TRP A 37 -7.41 0.01 14.42
N PHE A 38 -8.08 -0.59 13.42
CA PHE A 38 -9.01 -1.68 13.63
C PHE A 38 -8.32 -2.90 14.25
N LEU A 39 -7.17 -3.31 13.70
CA LEU A 39 -6.42 -4.44 14.24
C LEU A 39 -5.91 -4.13 15.66
N LEU A 40 -5.29 -2.99 15.91
CA LEU A 40 -4.81 -2.68 17.26
C LEU A 40 -5.93 -2.59 18.30
N ARG A 41 -7.14 -2.23 17.89
CA ARG A 41 -8.31 -2.13 18.78
C ARG A 41 -9.00 -3.47 19.03
N TYR A 42 -9.12 -4.31 18.01
CA TYR A 42 -9.97 -5.51 18.03
C TYR A 42 -9.22 -6.83 17.85
N LEU A 43 -7.92 -6.82 17.48
CA LEU A 43 -7.19 -8.05 17.15
C LEU A 43 -7.17 -9.04 18.33
N GLY A 44 -7.01 -8.53 19.56
CA GLY A 44 -7.03 -9.34 20.78
C GLY A 44 -8.38 -9.94 21.16
N GLU A 45 -9.46 -9.65 20.42
CA GLU A 45 -10.75 -10.33 20.59
C GLU A 45 -10.89 -11.55 19.69
N PHE A 46 -10.05 -11.67 18.65
CA PHE A 46 -10.07 -12.84 17.79
C PHE A 46 -9.25 -13.95 18.43
N ASN A 47 -9.91 -15.02 18.88
CA ASN A 47 -9.30 -16.23 19.47
C ASN A 47 -8.33 -16.99 18.52
N PHE A 48 -7.98 -16.45 17.36
CA PHE A 48 -7.14 -17.11 16.35
C PHE A 48 -5.67 -17.19 16.77
N PHE A 49 -5.14 -16.12 17.36
CA PHE A 49 -3.84 -16.11 18.00
C PHE A 49 -4.10 -16.05 19.51
N GLN A 50 -3.81 -17.10 20.26
CA GLN A 50 -4.05 -17.19 21.72
C GLN A 50 -3.14 -16.24 22.51
N ILE A 51 -3.23 -14.95 22.25
CA ILE A 51 -2.34 -13.91 22.75
C ILE A 51 -3.18 -12.82 23.41
N GLU A 52 -2.97 -12.64 24.70
CA GLU A 52 -3.61 -11.57 25.46
C GLU A 52 -2.95 -10.24 25.13
N PHE A 53 -3.62 -9.43 24.32
CA PHE A 53 -3.21 -8.05 24.07
C PHE A 53 -3.54 -7.15 25.27
N SER A 54 -2.58 -6.32 25.68
CA SER A 54 -2.74 -5.42 26.82
C SER A 54 -3.81 -4.34 26.57
N ASN A 55 -4.50 -3.91 27.64
CA ASN A 55 -5.45 -2.78 27.56
C ASN A 55 -4.79 -1.47 27.09
N ASP A 56 -3.48 -1.32 27.31
CA ASP A 56 -2.70 -0.18 26.84
C ASP A 56 -2.60 -0.13 25.29
N LEU A 57 -2.58 -1.29 24.63
CA LEU A 57 -2.58 -1.33 23.16
C LEU A 57 -3.86 -0.72 22.58
N ARG A 58 -5.01 -1.07 23.18
CA ARG A 58 -6.32 -0.58 22.72
C ARG A 58 -6.50 0.91 22.94
N SER A 59 -5.94 1.47 24.03
CA SER A 59 -6.04 2.90 24.33
C SER A 59 -5.16 3.73 23.38
N LYS A 60 -3.99 3.22 23.01
CA LYS A 60 -3.02 3.89 22.12
C LYS A 60 -3.20 3.54 20.64
N ALA A 61 -4.18 2.71 20.28
CA ALA A 61 -4.41 2.22 18.92
C ALA A 61 -4.47 3.34 17.86
N ALA A 62 -5.18 4.43 18.13
CA ALA A 62 -5.30 5.56 17.19
C ALA A 62 -3.96 6.28 16.97
N SER A 63 -3.19 6.49 18.04
CA SER A 63 -1.86 7.10 17.97
C SER A 63 -0.90 6.21 17.19
N SER A 64 -0.87 4.91 17.49
CA SER A 64 -0.05 3.93 16.77
C SER A 64 -0.43 3.85 15.28
N ALA A 65 -1.71 3.78 14.95
CA ALA A 65 -2.18 3.77 13.56
C ALA A 65 -1.75 5.04 12.80
N THR A 66 -1.81 6.19 13.47
CA THR A 66 -1.35 7.47 12.90
C THR A 66 0.14 7.43 12.61
N LEU A 67 0.97 6.93 13.54
CA LEU A 67 2.40 6.77 13.34
C LEU A 67 2.72 5.79 12.20
N ILE A 68 2.03 4.65 12.14
CA ILE A 68 2.25 3.68 11.06
C ILE A 68 1.92 4.31 9.71
N ALA A 69 0.77 4.98 9.60
CA ALA A 69 0.33 5.59 8.34
C ALA A 69 1.25 6.74 7.89
N THR A 70 1.73 7.57 8.81
CA THR A 70 2.66 8.67 8.49
C THR A 70 4.03 8.13 8.09
N PHE A 71 4.56 7.17 8.83
CA PHE A 71 5.83 6.55 8.46
C PHE A 71 5.72 5.77 7.15
N GLU A 72 4.62 5.06 6.89
CA GLU A 72 4.38 4.37 5.60
C GLU A 72 4.39 5.34 4.42
N LEU A 73 3.75 6.50 4.57
CA LEU A 73 3.74 7.52 3.52
C LEU A 73 5.16 7.99 3.18
N ILE A 74 5.98 8.22 4.20
CA ILE A 74 7.37 8.68 4.06
C ILE A 74 8.25 7.55 3.50
N SER A 75 8.24 6.38 4.16
CA SER A 75 9.07 5.23 3.81
C SER A 75 8.80 4.75 2.40
N LYS A 76 7.53 4.56 2.00
CA LYS A 76 7.20 4.09 0.64
C LYS A 76 7.55 5.10 -0.43
N THR A 77 7.56 6.40 -0.12
CA THR A 77 8.03 7.42 -1.07
C THR A 77 9.54 7.28 -1.29
N ILE A 78 10.31 7.12 -0.22
CA ILE A 78 11.77 6.93 -0.26
C ILE A 78 12.13 5.60 -0.92
N LEU A 79 11.52 4.50 -0.48
CA LEU A 79 11.76 3.15 -1.02
C LEU A 79 11.41 3.05 -2.48
N TYR A 80 10.32 3.68 -2.94
CA TYR A 80 9.96 3.67 -4.36
C TYR A 80 11.03 4.36 -5.22
N TYR A 81 11.57 5.49 -4.74
CA TYR A 81 12.66 6.17 -5.43
C TYR A 81 13.89 5.25 -5.55
N PHE A 82 14.34 4.64 -4.47
CA PHE A 82 15.48 3.71 -4.50
C PHE A 82 15.21 2.48 -5.36
N HIS A 83 14.01 1.91 -5.28
CA HIS A 83 13.58 0.79 -6.11
C HIS A 83 13.69 1.12 -7.60
N GLU A 84 13.23 2.30 -8.01
CA GLU A 84 13.37 2.75 -9.40
C GLU A 84 14.84 2.91 -9.81
N ARG A 85 15.70 3.45 -8.93
CA ARG A 85 17.14 3.61 -9.21
C ARG A 85 17.84 2.27 -9.40
N ILE A 86 17.55 1.30 -8.53
CA ILE A 86 18.09 -0.06 -8.65
C ILE A 86 17.61 -0.69 -9.96
N TRP A 87 16.32 -0.57 -10.30
CA TRP A 87 15.77 -1.09 -11.56
C TRP A 87 16.27 -0.39 -12.83
N TYR A 88 16.66 0.87 -12.72
CA TYR A 88 17.33 1.58 -13.81
C TYR A 88 18.75 1.03 -14.02
N SER A 89 19.50 0.81 -12.94
CA SER A 89 20.84 0.22 -13.02
C SER A 89 20.80 -1.23 -13.53
N LEU A 90 19.79 -2.02 -13.17
CA LEU A 90 19.63 -3.40 -13.63
C LEU A 90 18.95 -3.53 -15.01
N ALA A 91 18.75 -2.43 -15.74
CA ALA A 91 18.02 -2.43 -17.00
C ALA A 91 18.61 -3.38 -18.05
N TRP A 92 19.91 -3.68 -17.99
CA TRP A 92 20.59 -4.61 -18.90
C TRP A 92 20.29 -6.09 -18.63
N VAL A 93 19.87 -6.46 -17.41
CA VAL A 93 19.67 -7.87 -17.00
C VAL A 93 18.39 -8.47 -17.59
N PHE A 94 17.36 -7.64 -17.81
CA PHE A 94 16.04 -8.10 -18.26
C PHE A 94 15.66 -7.49 -19.62
N PRO A 95 16.24 -7.98 -20.73
CA PRO A 95 15.99 -7.43 -22.07
C PRO A 95 14.53 -7.64 -22.54
N LYS A 96 13.83 -8.67 -22.06
CA LYS A 96 12.42 -8.91 -22.38
C LYS A 96 11.49 -8.03 -21.53
N GLN A 97 10.83 -7.06 -22.17
CA GLN A 97 9.96 -6.08 -21.50
C GLN A 97 8.84 -6.70 -20.64
N ARG A 98 8.18 -7.78 -21.10
CA ARG A 98 7.07 -8.42 -20.37
C ARG A 98 7.51 -8.98 -19.01
N ALA A 99 8.63 -9.71 -18.98
CA ALA A 99 9.18 -10.27 -17.74
C ALA A 99 9.63 -9.16 -16.79
N ARG A 100 10.26 -8.11 -17.32
CA ARG A 100 10.69 -6.94 -16.53
C ARG A 100 9.53 -6.30 -15.75
N HIS A 101 8.40 -6.01 -16.41
CA HIS A 101 7.26 -5.38 -15.74
C HIS A 101 6.62 -6.28 -14.66
N PHE A 102 6.53 -7.58 -14.93
CA PHE A 102 6.00 -8.55 -13.97
C PHE A 102 6.91 -8.66 -12.72
N ILE A 103 8.21 -8.86 -12.91
CA ILE A 103 9.19 -8.98 -11.81
C ILE A 103 9.29 -7.66 -11.03
N LYS A 104 9.25 -6.51 -11.72
CA LYS A 104 9.23 -5.19 -11.07
C LYS A 104 8.01 -5.01 -10.17
N THR A 105 6.86 -5.54 -10.58
CA THR A 105 5.64 -5.52 -9.76
C THR A 105 5.79 -6.40 -8.52
N ILE A 106 6.29 -7.63 -8.68
CA ILE A 106 6.51 -8.55 -7.54
C ILE A 106 7.54 -7.96 -6.56
N SER A 107 8.67 -7.47 -7.06
CA SER A 107 9.70 -6.88 -6.19
C SER A 107 9.19 -5.69 -5.39
N TRP A 108 8.38 -4.81 -5.99
CA TRP A 108 7.78 -3.69 -5.25
C TRP A 108 6.82 -4.17 -4.15
N ARG A 109 6.06 -5.24 -4.39
CA ARG A 109 5.15 -5.81 -3.38
C ARG A 109 5.91 -6.41 -2.21
N LEU A 110 7.02 -7.10 -2.46
CA LEU A 110 7.86 -7.65 -1.40
C LEU A 110 8.53 -6.55 -0.56
N VAL A 111 9.09 -5.53 -1.21
CA VAL A 111 9.69 -4.38 -0.50
C VAL A 111 8.67 -3.67 0.38
N GLY A 112 7.47 -3.41 -0.17
CA GLY A 112 6.39 -2.77 0.60
C GLY A 112 5.87 -3.63 1.77
N ALA A 113 5.82 -4.95 1.59
CA ALA A 113 5.42 -5.88 2.66
C ALA A 113 6.40 -5.86 3.84
N VAL A 114 7.70 -5.94 3.52
CA VAL A 114 8.77 -5.85 4.52
C VAL A 114 8.72 -4.51 5.24
N ASP A 115 8.50 -3.41 4.51
CA ASP A 115 8.36 -2.08 5.09
C ASP A 115 7.20 -1.99 6.09
N THR A 116 5.99 -2.45 5.73
CA THR A 116 4.85 -2.46 6.67
C THR A 116 5.16 -3.28 7.92
N ILE A 117 5.79 -4.45 7.79
CA ILE A 117 6.19 -5.27 8.94
C ILE A 117 7.17 -4.49 9.84
N LEU A 118 8.22 -3.92 9.26
CA LEU A 118 9.22 -3.14 10.00
C LEU A 118 8.58 -1.95 10.74
N LEU A 119 7.66 -1.24 10.10
CA LEU A 119 6.96 -0.11 10.72
C LEU A 119 6.14 -0.51 11.93
N VAL A 120 5.46 -1.66 11.89
CA VAL A 120 4.73 -2.18 13.06
C VAL A 120 5.70 -2.44 14.22
N PHE A 121 6.81 -3.13 13.97
CA PHE A 121 7.82 -3.38 15.01
C PHE A 121 8.42 -2.10 15.58
N ILE A 122 8.74 -1.12 14.72
CA ILE A 122 9.26 0.19 15.13
C ILE A 122 8.25 0.90 16.04
N VAL A 123 6.98 0.98 15.61
CA VAL A 123 5.94 1.65 16.40
C VAL A 123 5.69 0.91 17.72
N PHE A 124 5.72 -0.41 17.73
CA PHE A 124 5.58 -1.19 18.96
C PHE A 124 6.70 -0.90 19.96
N TYR A 125 7.95 -0.93 19.48
CA TYR A 125 9.12 -0.62 20.29
C TYR A 125 9.05 0.79 20.88
N PHE A 126 8.70 1.81 20.09
CA PHE A 126 8.65 3.19 20.58
C PHE A 126 7.43 3.49 21.46
N GLN A 127 6.26 2.94 21.16
CA GLN A 127 5.01 3.30 21.83
C GLN A 127 4.73 2.48 23.10
N PHE A 128 5.19 1.23 23.13
CA PHE A 128 4.90 0.27 24.20
C PHE A 128 6.17 -0.25 24.90
N SER A 129 7.36 0.15 24.44
CA SER A 129 8.65 -0.34 24.94
C SER A 129 8.74 -1.87 24.96
N SER A 130 8.00 -2.53 24.05
CA SER A 130 7.88 -3.98 23.94
C SER A 130 7.57 -4.36 22.49
N VAL A 131 7.98 -5.56 22.10
CA VAL A 131 7.67 -6.16 20.79
C VAL A 131 6.64 -7.29 20.89
N ASN A 132 6.10 -7.54 22.08
CA ASN A 132 5.11 -8.58 22.31
C ASN A 132 3.82 -8.26 21.53
N GLY A 133 3.34 -9.20 20.72
CA GLY A 133 2.16 -9.00 19.88
C GLY A 133 2.43 -8.25 18.56
N ALA A 134 3.66 -7.75 18.34
CA ALA A 134 3.99 -6.97 17.14
C ALA A 134 3.97 -7.84 15.89
N ALA A 135 4.42 -9.10 15.98
CA ALA A 135 4.50 -10.03 14.85
C ALA A 135 3.09 -10.35 14.31
N GLU A 136 2.13 -10.56 15.19
CA GLU A 136 0.76 -10.94 14.87
C GLU A 136 0.00 -9.78 14.25
N VAL A 137 0.20 -8.56 14.79
CA VAL A 137 -0.31 -7.34 14.16
C VAL A 137 0.33 -7.15 12.79
N ALA A 138 1.65 -7.31 12.66
CA ALA A 138 2.37 -7.11 11.41
C ALA A 138 1.92 -8.07 10.30
N ILE A 139 1.78 -9.37 10.62
CA ILE A 139 1.33 -10.40 9.67
C ILE A 139 -0.14 -10.16 9.28
N SER A 140 -1.00 -9.82 10.24
CA SER A 140 -2.40 -9.51 9.98
C SER A 140 -2.56 -8.28 9.11
N MET A 141 -1.80 -7.21 9.43
CA MET A 141 -1.74 -5.99 8.63
C MET A 141 -1.28 -6.28 7.21
N PHE A 142 -0.15 -6.98 7.04
CA PHE A 142 0.37 -7.36 5.72
C PHE A 142 -0.68 -8.11 4.88
N SER A 143 -1.34 -9.10 5.49
CA SER A 143 -2.32 -9.95 4.79
C SER A 143 -3.54 -9.14 4.33
N ILE A 144 -4.08 -8.31 5.22
CA ILE A 144 -5.25 -7.48 4.93
C ILE A 144 -4.88 -6.38 3.93
N GLU A 145 -3.76 -5.68 4.12
CA GLU A 145 -3.30 -4.59 3.24
C GLU A 145 -3.13 -5.05 1.79
N VAL A 146 -2.57 -6.24 1.56
CA VAL A 146 -2.39 -6.78 0.20
C VAL A 146 -3.76 -6.95 -0.50
N ILE A 147 -4.74 -7.50 0.21
CA ILE A 147 -6.08 -7.76 -0.32
C ILE A 147 -6.85 -6.45 -0.51
N THR A 148 -6.90 -5.59 0.51
CA THR A 148 -7.65 -4.33 0.46
C THR A 148 -7.10 -3.41 -0.62
N LYS A 149 -5.77 -3.26 -0.75
CA LYS A 149 -5.19 -2.40 -1.80
C LYS A 149 -5.44 -2.94 -3.20
N MET A 150 -5.60 -4.25 -3.41
CA MET A 150 -6.02 -4.78 -4.72
C MET A 150 -7.45 -4.35 -5.06
N ILE A 151 -8.37 -4.48 -4.11
CA ILE A 151 -9.79 -4.12 -4.27
C ILE A 151 -9.92 -2.60 -4.48
N LEU A 152 -9.29 -1.80 -3.61
CA LEU A 152 -9.33 -0.34 -3.67
C LEU A 152 -8.70 0.20 -4.95
N TYR A 153 -7.59 -0.40 -5.42
CA TYR A 153 -6.97 0.02 -6.68
C TYR A 153 -7.89 -0.20 -7.87
N TYR A 154 -8.53 -1.37 -7.92
CA TYR A 154 -9.53 -1.64 -8.96
C TYR A 154 -10.67 -0.62 -8.91
N ALA A 155 -11.27 -0.41 -7.74
CA ALA A 155 -12.36 0.55 -7.56
C ALA A 155 -11.94 1.98 -7.95
N HIS A 156 -10.75 2.42 -7.54
CA HIS A 156 -10.17 3.71 -7.89
C HIS A 156 -10.04 3.88 -9.41
N GLU A 157 -9.50 2.88 -10.11
CA GLU A 157 -9.41 2.91 -11.57
C GLU A 157 -10.78 2.95 -12.24
N ARG A 158 -11.79 2.26 -11.70
CA ARG A 158 -13.17 2.31 -12.22
C ARG A 158 -13.79 3.70 -12.08
N VAL A 159 -13.65 4.32 -10.92
CA VAL A 159 -14.13 5.70 -10.68
C VAL A 159 -13.44 6.67 -11.65
N TRP A 160 -12.13 6.53 -11.84
CA TRP A 160 -11.38 7.36 -12.78
C TRP A 160 -11.77 7.10 -14.23
N PHE A 161 -12.07 5.86 -14.62
CA PHE A 161 -12.52 5.53 -15.97
C PHE A 161 -13.83 6.23 -16.34
N ILE A 162 -14.75 6.36 -15.39
CA ILE A 162 -16.03 7.06 -15.57
C ILE A 162 -15.84 8.59 -15.62
N SER A 163 -14.82 9.11 -14.96
CA SER A 163 -14.56 10.55 -14.89
C SER A 163 -14.02 11.14 -16.20
N ASN A 164 -14.64 12.22 -16.66
CA ASN A 164 -14.19 13.04 -17.79
C ASN A 164 -13.02 13.98 -17.46
N TYR A 165 -12.58 14.05 -16.20
CA TYR A 165 -11.52 14.97 -15.79
C TYR A 165 -10.21 14.70 -16.56
N GLY A 166 -9.73 15.73 -17.26
CA GLY A 166 -8.46 15.71 -17.99
C GLY A 166 -8.42 14.79 -19.23
N VAL A 167 -9.57 14.36 -19.76
CA VAL A 167 -9.67 13.73 -21.08
C VAL A 167 -9.80 14.82 -22.14
N LYS A 168 -8.92 14.84 -23.15
CA LYS A 168 -9.12 15.68 -24.33
C LYS A 168 -10.22 15.06 -25.19
N LYS A 169 -11.25 15.84 -25.48
CA LYS A 169 -12.23 15.52 -26.52
C LYS A 169 -11.59 15.65 -27.89
#